data_AF-A0AAD3NCU4-F1
#
_entry.id   AF-A0AAD3NCU4-F1
#
_cell.length_a   1.000
_cell.length_b   1.000
_cell.length_c   1.000
_cell.angle_alpha   90.00
_cell.angle_beta   90.00
_cell.angle_gamma   90.00
#
_symmetry.space_group_name_H-M   'P 1'
#
loop_
_entity.id
_entity.type
_entity.pdbx_description
1 polymer ?
#
loop_
_entity_poly.entity_id
_entity_poly.type
_entity_poly.pdbx_seq_one_letter_code
_entity_poly.pdbx_strand_id
1 'polypeptide(L)'
;VINTGVKVWSRNSDGEEFGSAFRLAQEGIYTLQPYIRSRIIRVSVEDIKVLLTQENPFLSKLEDDAHAQAKKLGMGSIVLKYIPNPNNPAEPQCPIQLCGWRGKTSIRAFVPRNERFHYLRMLGVEVFRDKQGLGQKRRDGDKEGKEEVADEVEKEEEGAVENEEDLDLENGNENRSSEPKTDSGNQGTSS
;
A
#
# COMPACT_ATOMS: atom_id res chain seq x y z
N VAL A 1 25.18 1.88 3.68
CA VAL A 1 24.24 1.52 4.79
C VAL A 1 23.46 0.29 4.36
N ILE A 2 23.11 -0.61 5.30
CA ILE A 2 22.11 -1.66 5.05
C ILE A 2 20.84 -1.25 5.80
N ASN A 3 19.77 -0.93 5.07
CA ASN A 3 18.47 -0.66 5.69
C ASN A 3 17.90 -1.97 6.23
N THR A 4 17.71 -2.06 7.54
CA THR A 4 17.25 -3.27 8.22
C THR A 4 15.84 -3.05 8.78
N GLY A 5 14.86 -3.75 8.21
CA GLY A 5 13.45 -3.61 8.56
C GLY A 5 12.54 -4.04 7.41
N VAL A 6 11.23 -4.10 7.68
CA VAL A 6 10.19 -4.36 6.67
C VAL A 6 9.12 -3.30 6.82
N LYS A 7 8.72 -2.63 5.73
CA LYS A 7 7.71 -1.56 5.80
C LYS A 7 6.32 -2.19 6.03
N VAL A 8 5.76 -1.89 7.20
CA VAL A 8 4.46 -2.42 7.67
C VAL A 8 3.32 -1.41 7.55
N TRP A 9 3.63 -0.12 7.64
CA TRP A 9 2.69 0.99 7.42
C TRP A 9 3.33 2.10 6.59
N SER A 10 2.50 2.88 5.90
CA SER A 10 2.85 4.18 5.30
C SER A 10 1.90 5.26 5.81
N ARG A 11 2.28 6.54 5.70
CA ARG A 11 1.36 7.65 6.00
C ARG A 11 0.19 7.68 5.03
N ASN A 12 -0.98 8.09 5.51
CA ASN A 12 -2.12 8.41 4.67
C ASN A 12 -2.02 9.86 4.20
N SER A 13 -1.75 10.10 2.91
CA SER A 13 -1.71 11.45 2.32
C SER A 13 -3.04 12.20 2.47
N ASP A 14 -4.16 11.46 2.45
CA ASP A 14 -5.52 12.00 2.51
C ASP A 14 -5.97 12.31 3.96
N GLY A 15 -5.04 12.40 4.92
CA GLY A 15 -5.29 12.81 6.31
C GLY A 15 -6.14 11.85 7.15
N GLU A 16 -6.67 12.34 8.28
CA GLU A 16 -7.51 11.55 9.19
C GLU A 16 -8.99 11.50 8.78
N GLU A 17 -9.41 12.26 7.76
CA GLU A 17 -10.81 12.34 7.30
C GLU A 17 -11.40 10.99 6.88
N PHE A 18 -10.55 10.03 6.50
CA PHE A 18 -10.93 8.66 6.15
C PHE A 18 -10.67 7.63 7.26
N GLY A 19 -10.50 8.09 8.50
CA GLY A 19 -10.48 7.26 9.71
C GLY A 19 -9.15 6.57 10.04
N SER A 20 -8.04 6.96 9.39
CA SER A 20 -6.69 6.52 9.78
C SER A 20 -5.61 7.42 9.17
N ALA A 21 -4.65 7.84 10.00
CA ALA A 21 -3.42 8.53 9.56
C ALA A 21 -2.41 7.63 8.84
N PHE A 22 -2.69 6.32 8.72
CA PHE A 22 -1.80 5.31 8.13
C PHE A 22 -2.53 4.34 7.20
N ARG A 23 -1.79 3.83 6.20
CA ARG A 23 -2.20 2.73 5.30
C ARG A 23 -1.33 1.49 5.56
N LEU A 24 -1.88 0.30 5.31
CA LEU A 24 -1.11 -0.94 5.37
C LEU A 24 -0.14 -1.00 4.18
N ALA A 25 1.13 -1.32 4.44
CA ALA A 25 2.12 -1.52 3.39
C ALA A 25 2.19 -3.00 2.98
N GLN A 26 2.41 -3.27 1.69
CA GLN A 26 2.40 -4.62 1.13
C GLN A 26 3.56 -5.48 1.65
N GLU A 27 4.77 -4.95 1.73
CA GLU A 27 5.99 -5.66 2.15
C GLU A 27 5.82 -6.42 3.49
N GLY A 28 5.09 -5.83 4.44
CA GLY A 28 4.86 -6.39 5.77
C GLY A 28 3.59 -7.24 5.94
N ILE A 29 2.77 -7.45 4.90
CA ILE A 29 1.41 -7.99 5.08
C ILE A 29 1.39 -9.40 5.67
N TYR A 30 2.24 -10.30 5.18
CA TYR A 30 2.31 -11.68 5.67
C TYR A 30 2.75 -11.76 7.15
N THR A 31 3.53 -10.78 7.62
CA THR A 31 3.95 -10.64 9.03
C THR A 31 2.82 -10.07 9.90
N LEU A 32 2.04 -9.11 9.39
CA LEU A 32 0.94 -8.48 10.13
C LEU A 32 -0.34 -9.32 10.16
N GLN A 33 -0.65 -10.09 9.11
CA GLN A 33 -1.97 -10.70 8.94
C GLN A 33 -2.46 -11.53 10.14
N PRO A 34 -1.64 -12.32 10.86
CA PRO A 34 -2.09 -13.03 12.07
C PRO A 34 -2.71 -12.14 13.17
N TYR A 35 -2.34 -10.86 13.19
CA TYR A 35 -2.85 -9.85 14.13
C TYR A 35 -4.05 -9.05 13.57
N ILE A 36 -4.24 -9.04 12.24
CA ILE A 36 -5.37 -8.37 11.58
C ILE A 36 -6.62 -9.24 11.71
N ARG A 37 -7.60 -8.78 12.50
CA ARG A 37 -8.85 -9.51 12.83
C ARG A 37 -10.12 -8.92 12.20
N SER A 38 -10.00 -7.85 11.42
CA SER A 38 -11.13 -7.12 10.81
C SER A 38 -10.76 -6.57 9.44
N ARG A 39 -11.75 -6.12 8.67
CA ARG A 39 -11.55 -5.46 7.35
C ARG A 39 -10.79 -6.34 6.33
N ILE A 40 -10.91 -7.65 6.47
CA ILE A 40 -10.45 -8.64 5.49
C ILE A 40 -11.60 -8.92 4.52
N ILE A 41 -11.32 -8.91 3.22
CA ILE A 41 -12.22 -9.33 2.15
C ILE A 41 -11.65 -10.62 1.55
N ARG A 42 -12.47 -11.68 1.48
CA ARG A 42 -12.16 -12.86 0.66
C ARG A 42 -12.40 -12.52 -0.81
N VAL A 43 -11.42 -12.83 -1.64
CA VAL A 43 -11.41 -12.57 -3.09
C VAL A 43 -11.09 -13.84 -3.86
N SER A 44 -11.61 -13.94 -5.08
CA SER A 44 -11.30 -15.01 -6.04
C SER A 44 -10.02 -14.74 -6.84
N VAL A 45 -9.67 -15.67 -7.74
CA VAL A 45 -8.61 -15.47 -8.74
C VAL A 45 -8.98 -14.36 -9.73
N GLU A 46 -10.25 -14.29 -10.12
CA GLU A 46 -10.83 -13.30 -11.04
C GLU A 46 -10.84 -11.90 -10.42
N ASP A 47 -11.23 -11.77 -9.15
CA ASP A 47 -11.08 -10.54 -8.38
C ASP A 47 -9.62 -10.06 -8.37
N ILE A 48 -8.65 -10.94 -8.11
CA ILE A 48 -7.23 -10.56 -8.09
C ILE A 48 -6.77 -10.08 -9.47
N LYS A 49 -7.20 -10.73 -10.57
CA LYS A 49 -6.89 -10.28 -11.94
C LYS A 49 -7.40 -8.85 -12.15
N VAL A 50 -8.61 -8.52 -11.74
CA VAL A 50 -9.16 -7.15 -11.79
C VAL A 50 -8.37 -6.19 -10.91
N LEU A 51 -8.06 -6.56 -9.67
CA LEU A 51 -7.35 -5.74 -8.67
C LEU A 51 -5.87 -5.47 -9.02
N LEU A 52 -5.26 -6.28 -9.88
CA LEU A 52 -3.88 -6.13 -10.33
C LEU A 52 -3.73 -5.56 -11.75
N THR A 53 -4.78 -5.60 -12.58
CA THR A 53 -4.79 -5.00 -13.93
C THR A 53 -5.41 -3.61 -13.98
N GLN A 54 -6.20 -3.22 -12.97
CA GLN A 54 -6.87 -1.92 -12.91
C GLN A 54 -6.47 -1.19 -11.63
N GLU A 55 -6.10 0.08 -11.72
CA GLU A 55 -5.59 0.85 -10.59
C GLU A 55 -6.68 1.17 -9.54
N ASN A 56 -7.88 1.53 -9.99
CA ASN A 56 -9.01 1.92 -9.14
C ASN A 56 -10.36 1.32 -9.60
N PRO A 57 -10.49 -0.02 -9.77
CA PRO A 57 -11.75 -0.65 -10.19
C PRO A 57 -12.94 -0.28 -9.28
N PHE A 58 -14.13 -0.14 -9.89
CA PHE A 58 -15.37 0.01 -9.13
C PHE A 58 -15.69 -1.26 -8.34
N LEU A 59 -16.37 -1.14 -7.20
CA LEU A 59 -16.80 -2.29 -6.39
C LEU A 59 -17.67 -3.29 -7.18
N SER A 60 -18.36 -2.83 -8.22
CA SER A 60 -19.17 -3.65 -9.14
C SER A 60 -18.37 -4.36 -10.24
N LYS A 61 -17.04 -4.27 -10.25
CA LYS A 61 -16.15 -5.11 -11.08
C LYS A 61 -15.58 -6.32 -10.31
N LEU A 62 -15.86 -6.42 -9.01
CA LEU A 62 -15.59 -7.62 -8.22
C LEU A 62 -16.76 -8.60 -8.31
N GLU A 63 -16.49 -9.87 -8.06
CA GLU A 63 -17.53 -10.90 -7.95
C GLU A 63 -18.45 -10.67 -6.73
N ASP A 64 -19.67 -11.21 -6.76
CA ASP A 64 -20.74 -10.86 -5.82
C ASP A 64 -20.35 -11.04 -4.35
N ASP A 65 -19.59 -12.07 -4.00
CA ASP A 65 -19.13 -12.30 -2.62
C ASP A 65 -18.13 -11.22 -2.14
N ALA A 66 -17.15 -10.86 -2.96
CA ALA A 66 -16.17 -9.82 -2.64
C ALA A 66 -16.81 -8.42 -2.64
N HIS A 67 -17.69 -8.17 -3.62
CA HIS A 67 -18.51 -6.96 -3.73
C HIS A 67 -19.45 -6.78 -2.51
N ALA A 68 -20.11 -7.85 -2.06
CA ALA A 68 -20.99 -7.85 -0.88
C ALA A 68 -20.21 -7.69 0.43
N GLN A 69 -18.99 -8.21 0.53
CA GLN A 69 -18.08 -7.92 1.64
C GLN A 69 -17.63 -6.45 1.63
N ALA A 70 -17.17 -5.93 0.49
CA ALA A 70 -16.70 -4.55 0.35
C ALA A 70 -17.78 -3.51 0.68
N LYS A 71 -19.04 -3.77 0.28
CA LYS A 71 -20.20 -2.93 0.61
C LYS A 71 -20.43 -2.80 2.12
N LYS A 72 -20.21 -3.86 2.90
CA LYS A 72 -20.41 -3.89 4.37
C LYS A 72 -19.31 -3.14 5.14
N LEU A 73 -18.17 -2.87 4.52
CA LEU A 73 -17.07 -2.10 5.12
C LEU A 73 -17.23 -0.61 4.84
N GLY A 74 -16.84 0.24 5.79
CA GLY A 74 -16.61 1.67 5.56
C GLY A 74 -15.29 1.94 4.80
N MET A 75 -15.07 3.18 4.40
CA MET A 75 -13.84 3.57 3.68
C MET A 75 -12.56 3.29 4.48
N GLY A 76 -11.42 3.22 3.80
CA GLY A 76 -10.10 3.01 4.40
C GLY A 76 -9.42 1.68 4.05
N SER A 77 -8.29 1.40 4.72
CA SER A 77 -7.46 0.21 4.45
C SER A 77 -8.20 -1.12 4.64
N ILE A 78 -7.83 -2.11 3.85
CA ILE A 78 -8.37 -3.48 3.85
C ILE A 78 -7.25 -4.49 3.57
N VAL A 79 -7.51 -5.77 3.85
CA VAL A 79 -6.69 -6.88 3.37
C VAL A 79 -7.53 -7.71 2.41
N LEU A 80 -7.03 -7.90 1.19
CA LEU A 80 -7.62 -8.74 0.16
C LEU A 80 -6.95 -10.11 0.27
N LYS A 81 -7.70 -11.15 0.64
CA LYS A 81 -7.15 -12.48 0.93
C LYS A 81 -7.81 -13.56 0.09
N TYR A 82 -7.04 -14.12 -0.83
CA TYR A 82 -7.39 -15.38 -1.50
C TYR A 82 -7.01 -16.56 -0.60
N ILE A 83 -7.84 -17.60 -0.64
CA ILE A 83 -7.65 -18.86 0.10
C ILE A 83 -7.73 -19.98 -0.93
N PRO A 84 -6.67 -20.77 -1.14
CA PRO A 84 -6.65 -21.82 -2.16
C PRO A 84 -7.76 -22.84 -1.99
N ASN A 85 -8.38 -23.23 -3.11
CA ASN A 85 -9.26 -24.39 -3.15
C ASN A 85 -8.43 -25.65 -3.47
N PRO A 86 -8.23 -26.58 -2.51
CA PRO A 86 -7.44 -27.79 -2.74
C PRO A 86 -8.07 -28.75 -3.76
N ASN A 87 -9.34 -28.53 -4.14
CA ASN A 87 -10.04 -29.30 -5.16
C ASN A 87 -9.89 -28.71 -6.57
N ASN A 88 -9.32 -27.50 -6.72
CA ASN A 88 -9.04 -26.90 -8.03
C ASN A 88 -7.53 -26.67 -8.24
N PRO A 89 -6.77 -27.68 -8.68
CA PRO A 89 -5.31 -27.58 -8.86
C PRO A 89 -4.88 -26.67 -10.02
N ALA A 90 -5.82 -26.12 -10.82
CA ALA A 90 -5.53 -25.13 -11.85
C ALA A 90 -5.37 -23.70 -11.27
N GLU A 91 -5.89 -23.44 -10.07
CA GLU A 91 -5.68 -22.19 -9.34
C GLU A 91 -4.42 -22.23 -8.45
N PRO A 92 -3.85 -21.07 -8.06
CA PRO A 92 -2.68 -21.02 -7.19
C PRO A 92 -2.88 -21.75 -5.85
N GLN A 93 -2.10 -22.78 -5.58
CA GLN A 93 -2.20 -23.56 -4.33
C GLN A 93 -1.56 -22.88 -3.10
N CYS A 94 -1.36 -21.56 -3.14
CA CYS A 94 -0.78 -20.74 -2.07
C CYS A 94 -1.66 -19.52 -1.76
N PRO A 95 -1.85 -19.13 -0.48
CA PRO A 95 -2.68 -17.99 -0.11
C PRO A 95 -2.03 -16.67 -0.51
N ILE A 96 -2.72 -15.89 -1.32
CA ILE A 96 -2.29 -14.55 -1.77
C ILE A 96 -2.92 -13.49 -0.85
N GLN A 97 -2.10 -12.55 -0.40
CA GLN A 97 -2.52 -11.46 0.50
C GLN A 97 -2.08 -10.13 -0.08
N LEU A 98 -3.03 -9.25 -0.38
CA LEU A 98 -2.78 -7.92 -0.92
C LEU A 98 -3.30 -6.85 0.05
N CYS A 99 -2.45 -5.89 0.40
CA CYS A 99 -2.86 -4.64 1.02
C CYS A 99 -3.68 -3.82 0.02
N GLY A 100 -4.71 -3.13 0.51
CA GLY A 100 -5.52 -2.27 -0.35
C GLY A 100 -6.34 -1.24 0.41
N TRP A 101 -7.15 -0.49 -0.34
CA TRP A 101 -8.03 0.56 0.16
C TRP A 101 -9.41 0.44 -0.48
N ARG A 102 -10.45 0.52 0.35
CA ARG A 102 -11.84 0.60 -0.09
C ARG A 102 -12.23 2.08 -0.12
N GLY A 103 -12.38 2.63 -1.32
CA GLY A 103 -12.90 3.98 -1.56
C GLY A 103 -14.42 4.02 -1.42
N LYS A 104 -15.07 5.14 -1.81
CA LYS A 104 -16.53 5.28 -1.70
C LYS A 104 -17.28 4.28 -2.60
N THR A 105 -16.85 4.19 -3.85
CA THR A 105 -17.40 3.34 -4.93
C THR A 105 -16.34 2.48 -5.63
N SER A 106 -15.06 2.64 -5.26
CA SER A 106 -13.90 1.98 -5.84
C SER A 106 -13.14 1.15 -4.80
N ILE A 107 -12.22 0.33 -5.29
CA ILE A 107 -11.25 -0.44 -4.50
C ILE A 107 -9.91 -0.42 -5.23
N ARG A 108 -8.80 -0.43 -4.48
CA ARG A 108 -7.44 -0.39 -5.02
C ARG A 108 -6.53 -1.32 -4.25
N ALA A 109 -5.67 -2.05 -4.95
CA ALA A 109 -4.58 -2.80 -4.36
C ALA A 109 -3.30 -1.95 -4.31
N PHE A 110 -2.55 -1.99 -3.21
CA PHE A 110 -1.29 -1.26 -3.02
C PHE A 110 -0.08 -2.16 -3.27
N VAL A 111 -0.08 -2.82 -4.42
CA VAL A 111 0.92 -3.83 -4.78
C VAL A 111 2.01 -3.19 -5.67
N PRO A 112 3.29 -3.21 -5.23
CA PRO A 112 4.41 -2.69 -6.01
C PRO A 112 4.52 -3.35 -7.39
N ARG A 113 5.03 -2.62 -8.39
CA ARG A 113 5.07 -3.05 -9.80
C ARG A 113 5.65 -4.46 -10.01
N ASN A 114 6.74 -4.79 -9.31
CA ASN A 114 7.39 -6.10 -9.43
C ASN A 114 6.57 -7.25 -8.80
N GLU A 115 5.93 -7.01 -7.65
CA GLU A 115 4.99 -7.97 -7.04
C GLU A 115 3.74 -8.16 -7.92
N ARG A 116 3.19 -7.07 -8.48
CA ARG A 116 2.02 -7.10 -9.39
C ARG A 116 2.27 -8.03 -10.57
N PHE A 117 3.43 -7.90 -11.22
CA PHE A 117 3.83 -8.79 -12.32
C PHE A 117 4.12 -10.24 -11.88
N HIS A 118 4.58 -10.45 -10.64
CA HIS A 118 4.78 -11.79 -10.09
C HIS A 118 3.43 -12.51 -9.87
N TYR A 119 2.48 -11.88 -9.18
CA TYR A 119 1.15 -12.44 -8.95
C TYR A 119 0.39 -12.64 -10.27
N LEU A 120 0.40 -11.68 -11.20
CA LEU A 120 -0.23 -11.84 -12.52
C LEU A 120 0.31 -13.07 -13.28
N ARG A 121 1.63 -13.28 -13.27
CA ARG A 121 2.25 -14.47 -13.88
C ARG A 121 1.86 -15.78 -13.18
N MET A 122 1.69 -15.78 -11.84
CA MET A 122 1.18 -16.94 -11.11
C MET A 122 -0.29 -17.27 -11.46
N LEU A 123 -1.07 -16.27 -11.84
CA LEU A 123 -2.48 -16.37 -12.25
C LEU A 123 -2.66 -16.69 -13.75
N GLY A 124 -1.57 -17.04 -14.44
CA GLY A 124 -1.55 -17.33 -15.88
C GLY A 124 -1.66 -16.12 -16.81
N VAL A 125 -1.59 -14.89 -16.27
CA VAL A 125 -1.72 -13.66 -17.07
C VAL A 125 -0.36 -13.27 -17.65
N GLU A 126 -0.27 -13.28 -18.99
CA GLU A 126 0.94 -12.90 -19.72
C GLU A 126 1.16 -11.37 -19.74
N VAL A 127 1.72 -10.83 -18.67
CA VAL A 127 2.30 -9.47 -18.70
C VAL A 127 3.60 -9.47 -19.52
N PHE A 128 3.47 -9.16 -20.80
CA PHE A 128 4.58 -8.89 -21.70
C PHE A 128 5.28 -7.58 -21.31
N ARG A 129 6.61 -7.61 -21.31
CA ARG A 129 7.42 -6.38 -21.21
C ARG A 129 7.67 -5.87 -22.61
N ASP A 130 6.99 -4.81 -23.01
CA ASP A 130 7.28 -4.12 -24.27
C ASP A 130 8.76 -3.73 -24.32
N LYS A 131 9.46 -4.27 -25.31
CA LYS A 131 10.90 -4.05 -25.50
C LYS A 131 11.15 -2.74 -26.26
N GLN A 132 10.65 -1.63 -25.71
CA GLN A 132 11.15 -0.31 -26.09
C GLN A 132 12.65 -0.26 -25.74
N GLY A 133 13.53 -0.32 -26.75
CA GLY A 133 14.98 -0.12 -26.58
C GLY A 133 15.94 -1.09 -27.27
N LEU A 134 15.51 -2.19 -27.92
CA LEU A 134 16.41 -3.02 -28.75
C LEU A 134 15.78 -3.38 -30.09
N GLY A 135 16.17 -2.67 -31.15
CA GLY A 135 15.59 -2.81 -32.48
C GLY A 135 15.95 -4.13 -33.18
N GLN A 136 14.93 -4.91 -33.55
CA GLN A 136 15.04 -5.95 -34.57
C GLN A 136 14.01 -5.74 -35.68
N LYS A 137 14.45 -5.14 -36.78
CA LYS A 137 13.66 -4.95 -38.01
C LYS A 137 13.52 -6.28 -38.75
N ARG A 138 12.47 -7.05 -38.45
CA ARG A 138 12.01 -8.22 -39.23
C ARG A 138 10.55 -8.01 -39.69
N ARG A 139 10.14 -8.75 -40.71
CA ARG A 139 9.03 -8.40 -41.62
C ARG A 139 7.83 -9.33 -41.42
N ASP A 140 6.64 -8.74 -41.56
CA ASP A 140 5.37 -9.25 -42.10
C ASP A 140 4.97 -10.74 -41.90
N GLY A 141 3.74 -10.93 -41.38
CA GLY A 141 3.02 -12.22 -41.31
C GLY A 141 3.13 -12.90 -39.93
N ASP A 142 2.04 -13.28 -39.24
CA ASP A 142 0.64 -13.45 -39.66
C ASP A 142 -0.34 -12.98 -38.55
N LYS A 143 -1.65 -13.12 -38.77
CA LYS A 143 -2.72 -12.75 -37.82
C LYS A 143 -2.99 -13.85 -36.79
N GLU A 144 -3.13 -13.46 -35.51
CA GLU A 144 -4.21 -13.94 -34.66
C GLU A 144 -4.45 -12.97 -33.48
N GLY A 145 -5.68 -12.90 -32.98
CA GLY A 145 -6.09 -11.85 -32.04
C GLY A 145 -5.81 -12.20 -30.57
N LYS A 146 -5.24 -11.25 -29.83
CA LYS A 146 -5.32 -11.14 -28.37
C LYS A 146 -5.82 -9.75 -28.01
N GLU A 147 -6.55 -9.62 -26.91
CA GLU A 147 -7.03 -8.32 -26.42
C GLU A 147 -5.87 -7.50 -25.85
N GLU A 148 -5.56 -6.37 -26.48
CA GLU A 148 -4.54 -5.43 -26.02
C GLU A 148 -5.09 -4.58 -24.86
N VAL A 149 -4.78 -4.98 -23.62
CA VAL A 149 -5.02 -4.15 -22.43
C VAL A 149 -3.91 -3.11 -22.35
N ALA A 150 -4.18 -1.89 -22.82
CA ALA A 150 -3.24 -0.78 -22.75
C ALA A 150 -2.96 -0.37 -21.29
N ASP A 151 -1.69 -0.43 -20.88
CA ASP A 151 -1.22 -0.09 -19.52
C ASP A 151 -0.68 1.36 -19.53
N GLU A 152 -1.55 2.33 -19.23
CA GLU A 152 -1.18 3.75 -19.10
C GLU A 152 -0.39 3.99 -17.80
N VAL A 153 0.91 3.62 -17.82
CA VAL A 153 1.82 3.78 -16.68
C VAL A 153 2.49 5.16 -16.71
N GLU A 154 1.82 6.16 -16.15
CA GLU A 154 2.48 7.40 -15.72
C GLU A 154 3.35 7.17 -14.47
N LYS A 155 4.12 8.20 -14.09
CA LYS A 155 5.28 8.08 -13.19
C LYS A 155 4.87 8.01 -11.72
N GLU A 156 5.59 7.20 -10.95
CA GLU A 156 5.65 7.35 -9.48
C GLU A 156 6.55 8.56 -9.16
N GLU A 157 6.08 9.47 -8.28
CA GLU A 157 6.91 10.56 -7.76
C GLU A 157 7.82 10.05 -6.63
N GLU A 158 9.13 9.99 -6.88
CA GLU A 158 10.13 10.01 -5.80
C GLU A 158 10.42 11.48 -5.44
N GLY A 159 9.77 11.97 -4.39
CA GLY A 159 9.85 13.36 -3.96
C GLY A 159 11.02 13.66 -3.01
N ALA A 160 11.64 14.82 -3.22
CA ALA A 160 12.62 15.49 -2.35
C ALA A 160 13.97 14.78 -2.11
N VAL A 161 14.97 15.17 -2.92
CA VAL A 161 16.37 15.23 -2.46
C VAL A 161 16.55 16.37 -1.45
N GLU A 162 17.55 16.18 -0.59
CA GLU A 162 17.94 17.05 0.52
C GLU A 162 18.12 18.53 0.13
N ASN A 163 17.61 19.44 0.98
CA ASN A 163 18.19 20.76 1.15
C ASN A 163 19.19 20.68 2.30
N GLU A 164 20.46 20.98 2.03
CA GLU A 164 21.46 21.23 3.06
C GLU A 164 21.27 22.66 3.59
N GLU A 165 21.00 22.82 4.89
CA GLU A 165 21.16 24.11 5.59
C GLU A 165 22.30 23.96 6.59
N ASP A 166 23.29 24.85 6.51
CA ASP A 166 24.49 24.83 7.35
C ASP A 166 24.14 24.94 8.84
N LEU A 167 24.72 24.04 9.64
CA LEU A 167 24.77 24.15 11.10
C LEU A 167 26.22 24.27 11.54
N ASP A 168 26.78 25.48 11.36
CA ASP A 168 28.10 25.84 11.84
C ASP A 168 28.18 25.68 13.37
N LEU A 169 29.19 24.95 13.84
CA LEU A 169 29.43 24.65 15.24
C LEU A 169 30.56 25.51 15.80
N GLU A 170 30.22 26.53 16.60
CA GLU A 170 31.16 27.09 17.59
C GLU A 170 30.69 26.84 19.03
N ASN A 171 31.67 26.59 19.90
CA ASN A 171 31.52 26.04 21.24
C ASN A 171 32.09 27.03 22.28
N GLY A 172 31.30 27.43 23.30
CA GLY A 172 31.48 28.75 23.94
C GLY A 172 31.24 28.87 25.45
N ASN A 173 31.67 27.89 26.24
CA ASN A 173 32.09 28.02 27.65
C ASN A 173 31.11 28.51 28.77
N GLU A 174 30.82 27.57 29.70
CA GLU A 174 30.78 27.73 31.17
C GLU A 174 29.97 28.83 31.92
N ASN A 175 29.03 28.34 32.76
CA ASN A 175 29.02 28.53 34.22
C ASN A 175 28.76 29.93 34.84
N ARG A 176 27.57 30.12 35.46
CA ARG A 176 27.48 30.37 36.93
C ARG A 176 26.09 30.13 37.53
N SER A 177 26.09 29.69 38.79
CA SER A 177 24.93 29.45 39.66
C SER A 177 24.26 30.70 40.24
N SER A 178 22.92 30.68 40.40
CA SER A 178 22.25 31.10 41.65
C SER A 178 20.77 30.70 41.68
N GLU A 179 20.36 29.90 42.67
CA GLU A 179 18.95 29.75 43.07
C GLU A 179 18.54 30.88 44.06
N PRO A 180 17.44 30.78 44.81
CA PRO A 180 16.22 31.52 44.50
C PRO A 180 15.95 32.66 45.51
N LYS A 181 14.87 33.43 45.27
CA LYS A 181 14.28 34.29 46.31
C LYS A 181 12.82 33.94 46.57
N THR A 182 12.59 33.43 47.77
CA THR A 182 11.30 33.45 48.47
C THR A 182 10.93 34.87 48.87
N ASP A 183 9.64 35.18 48.87
CA ASP A 183 9.04 36.15 49.80
C ASP A 183 7.68 35.60 50.29
N SER A 184 7.22 36.03 51.46
CA SER A 184 6.12 35.36 52.19
C SER A 184 5.38 36.24 53.20
N GLY A 185 4.05 36.35 53.05
CA GLY A 185 3.11 36.81 54.10
C GLY A 185 1.66 36.45 53.73
N ASN A 186 0.76 35.93 54.61
CA ASN A 186 0.42 36.17 56.03
C ASN A 186 -0.79 37.13 56.17
N GLN A 187 -2.03 36.72 56.48
CA GLN A 187 -2.60 35.39 56.79
C GLN A 187 -3.77 35.02 55.83
N GLY A 188 -5.04 34.70 56.13
CA GLY A 188 -5.85 34.56 57.36
C GLY A 188 -7.29 35.10 57.14
N THR A 189 -8.38 34.60 57.71
CA THR A 189 -8.63 33.44 58.61
C THR A 189 -10.08 32.94 58.52
N SER A 190 -10.27 31.61 58.65
CA SER A 190 -11.41 30.92 59.31
C SER A 190 -12.83 30.86 58.72
N SER A 191 -13.47 29.72 59.07
CA SER A 191 -14.91 29.36 59.00
C SER A 191 -15.49 29.02 57.62
#